data_AF-A0A2V6SMJ0-F1
#
_entry.id   AF-A0A2V6SMJ0-F1
#
_cell.length_a   1.000
_cell.length_b   1.000
_cell.length_c   1.000
_cell.angle_alpha   90.00
_cell.angle_beta   90.00
_cell.angle_gamma   90.00
#
_symmetry.space_group_name_H-M   'P 1'
#
loop_
_entity.id
_entity.type
_entity.pdbx_description
1 polymer ?
#
loop_
_entity_poly.entity_id
_entity_poly.type
_entity_poly.pdbx_seq_one_letter_code
_entity_poly.pdbx_strand_id
1 'polypeptide(L)'
;MRVCVFNRSYWPDDGATGQLLAQLCEDLVARHGMEVTVVCGERPGDGGRGFGLVRRETRNGVEILRARGTTFDKSRFAGRVANYISYFFSAWVAGRRAARPDVVVALTDPPIIGLAALYAARRAGARFVYVCQDLFPEVTRLMESFRSRLMDAALERVGRALVARADRIVAVGETMRDRLVEGKGADPARVTVIHNWADCAAIIPRPKDNAFARAHGLAEPFVVMHSGNLGLSQNLDTFVEAAARLRGEPGIEWVLMGGGARQAALAARVSELGLERVRFLPRQPEEGLADAFGSADIFVIGLRQGLAGCIVPSKLYGILAAGRPYVAAVEPACEVANITFKHDCGLLAPPGDAAVLASRVLELYRDRELCRHLGANARRAAESFDRPGQVDAYARILREAGSEPRPVRQSRRKRAFDVALAGLGLVLSAPLWALVAIAIKLGDGGPVLFSQERVGVGGRPFRSLKFRSMVPDAERFGPLQAMQGDCRITPVGYWLRASAIDELPQLWNIFVGDMSFVGPRALVPAEIETSSGGALGRLADVPGYERRHQVRPGLTGIAQVFAARDVPRRRKFRYDLLYIRRRSFWLDLRLIALSFWITGLGRWDRRGPKI
;
A
#
# COMPACT_ATOMS: atom_id res chain seq x y z
N MET A 1 9.23 -17.31 0.05
CA MET A 1 8.09 -16.38 0.25
C MET A 1 7.33 -16.32 -1.06
N ARG A 2 6.00 -16.38 -1.03
CA ARG A 2 5.13 -16.35 -2.21
C ARG A 2 4.50 -14.98 -2.42
N VAL A 3 4.67 -14.43 -3.63
CA VAL A 3 4.15 -13.11 -4.03
C VAL A 3 3.20 -13.29 -5.20
N CYS A 4 1.98 -12.75 -5.08
CA CYS A 4 1.01 -12.74 -6.17
C CYS A 4 0.79 -11.29 -6.63
N VAL A 5 1.12 -10.98 -7.87
CA VAL A 5 1.07 -9.63 -8.44
C VAL A 5 -0.13 -9.51 -9.37
N PHE A 6 -0.85 -8.41 -9.31
CA PHE A 6 -1.97 -8.09 -10.20
C PHE A 6 -1.68 -6.85 -11.02
N ASN A 7 -1.63 -7.01 -12.34
CA ASN A 7 -1.57 -5.91 -13.30
C ASN A 7 -1.99 -6.39 -14.68
N ARG A 8 -2.77 -5.62 -15.43
CA ARG A 8 -3.22 -6.00 -16.77
C ARG A 8 -2.07 -6.13 -17.75
N SER A 9 -1.17 -5.14 -17.77
CA SER A 9 0.02 -5.15 -18.62
C SER A 9 1.16 -5.94 -17.96
N TYR A 10 1.70 -6.90 -18.70
CA TYR A 10 2.86 -7.71 -18.34
C TYR A 10 3.45 -8.26 -19.64
N TRP A 11 4.63 -8.91 -19.60
CA TRP A 11 5.24 -9.54 -20.77
C TRP A 11 4.21 -10.29 -21.64
N PRO A 12 4.28 -10.24 -22.99
CA PRO A 12 5.20 -9.48 -23.84
C PRO A 12 4.71 -8.06 -24.16
N ASP A 13 3.99 -7.39 -23.24
CA ASP A 13 3.60 -5.99 -23.45
C ASP A 13 4.83 -5.08 -23.44
N ASP A 14 5.05 -4.39 -24.56
CA ASP A 14 6.15 -3.45 -24.77
C ASP A 14 5.92 -2.07 -24.13
N GLY A 15 4.79 -1.87 -23.44
CA GLY A 15 4.56 -0.69 -22.62
C GLY A 15 5.50 -0.66 -21.41
N ALA A 16 5.94 0.53 -21.00
CA ALA A 16 6.87 0.69 -19.88
C ALA A 16 6.41 -0.03 -18.60
N THR A 17 5.13 0.04 -18.25
CA THR A 17 4.58 -0.66 -17.08
C THR A 17 4.72 -2.18 -17.19
N GLY A 18 4.51 -2.74 -18.38
CA GLY A 18 4.65 -4.19 -18.63
C GLY A 18 6.10 -4.65 -18.55
N GLN A 19 7.00 -3.89 -19.15
CA GLN A 19 8.45 -4.15 -19.14
C GLN A 19 9.04 -4.05 -17.72
N LEU A 20 8.80 -2.93 -17.02
CA LEU A 20 9.27 -2.74 -15.65
C LEU A 20 8.71 -3.83 -14.72
N LEU A 21 7.44 -4.22 -14.88
CA LEU A 21 6.88 -5.28 -14.06
C LEU A 21 7.50 -6.65 -14.37
N ALA A 22 7.78 -6.95 -15.64
CA ALA A 22 8.48 -8.17 -16.03
C ALA A 22 9.88 -8.23 -15.39
N GLN A 23 10.65 -7.17 -15.52
CA GLN A 23 11.98 -7.03 -14.90
C GLN A 23 11.93 -7.21 -13.38
N LEU A 24 10.99 -6.55 -12.70
CA LEU A 24 10.80 -6.69 -11.25
C LEU A 24 10.48 -8.13 -10.85
N CYS A 25 9.50 -8.76 -11.50
CA CYS A 25 9.08 -10.11 -11.14
C CYS A 25 10.16 -11.16 -11.40
N GLU A 26 10.87 -11.07 -12.53
CA GLU A 26 11.95 -11.99 -12.89
C GLU A 26 13.14 -11.83 -11.91
N ASP A 27 13.48 -10.60 -11.53
CA ASP A 27 14.57 -10.34 -10.58
C ASP A 27 14.21 -10.74 -9.13
N LEU A 28 12.94 -10.60 -8.71
CA LEU A 28 12.48 -11.12 -7.42
C LEU A 28 12.63 -12.65 -7.32
N VAL A 29 12.47 -13.36 -8.44
CA VAL A 29 12.74 -14.80 -8.51
C VAL A 29 14.26 -15.04 -8.49
N ALA A 30 15.00 -14.48 -9.45
CA ALA A 30 16.41 -14.79 -9.68
C ALA A 30 17.34 -14.32 -8.55
N ARG A 31 17.13 -13.10 -8.03
CA ARG A 31 18.03 -12.48 -7.02
C ARG A 31 17.58 -12.74 -5.58
N HIS A 32 16.30 -13.01 -5.37
CA HIS A 32 15.73 -13.05 -4.02
C HIS A 32 15.02 -14.37 -3.68
N GLY A 33 14.98 -15.33 -4.61
CA GLY A 33 14.40 -16.66 -4.39
C GLY A 33 12.91 -16.62 -4.03
N MET A 34 12.18 -15.59 -4.48
CA MET A 34 10.75 -15.49 -4.25
C MET A 34 9.99 -16.34 -5.26
N GLU A 35 8.90 -16.97 -4.82
CA GLU A 35 7.95 -17.61 -5.72
C GLU A 35 6.96 -16.55 -6.19
N VAL A 36 7.02 -16.17 -7.47
CA VAL A 36 6.21 -15.07 -8.01
C VAL A 36 5.15 -15.61 -8.97
N THR A 37 3.89 -15.26 -8.70
CA THR A 37 2.77 -15.46 -9.62
C THR A 37 2.27 -14.10 -10.09
N VAL A 38 2.06 -13.91 -11.40
CA VAL A 38 1.52 -12.67 -11.98
C VAL A 38 0.16 -12.96 -12.60
N VAL A 39 -0.86 -12.19 -12.22
CA VAL A 39 -2.19 -12.18 -12.84
C VAL A 39 -2.24 -10.99 -13.81
N CYS A 40 -2.32 -11.28 -15.10
CA CYS A 40 -2.29 -10.28 -16.15
C CYS A 40 -3.24 -10.56 -17.31
N GLY A 41 -3.34 -9.62 -18.26
CA GLY A 41 -4.14 -9.77 -19.47
C GLY A 41 -3.55 -10.79 -20.46
N GLU A 42 -4.33 -11.08 -21.51
CA GLU A 42 -3.88 -11.87 -22.66
C GLU A 42 -2.77 -11.15 -23.44
N ARG A 43 -2.02 -11.93 -24.23
CA ARG A 43 -0.97 -11.35 -25.08
C ARG A 43 -1.61 -10.44 -26.14
N PRO A 44 -0.97 -9.32 -26.50
CA PRO A 44 -1.37 -8.57 -27.68
C PRO A 44 -1.42 -9.49 -28.90
N GLY A 45 -2.54 -9.51 -29.63
CA GLY A 45 -2.72 -10.32 -30.83
C GLY A 45 -3.19 -11.78 -30.62
N ASP A 46 -3.27 -12.29 -29.39
CA ASP A 46 -3.67 -13.69 -29.13
C ASP A 46 -5.15 -14.00 -29.43
N GLY A 47 -5.98 -12.99 -29.71
CA GLY A 47 -7.32 -13.13 -30.28
C GLY A 47 -8.22 -14.18 -29.62
N GLY A 48 -8.07 -14.42 -28.31
CA GLY A 48 -8.86 -15.43 -27.60
C GLY A 48 -8.59 -16.89 -27.99
N ARG A 49 -7.39 -17.24 -28.46
CA ARG A 49 -7.01 -18.65 -28.70
C ARG A 49 -6.94 -19.43 -27.38
N GLY A 50 -7.84 -20.41 -27.24
CA GLY A 50 -7.92 -21.36 -26.11
C GLY A 50 -9.27 -21.38 -25.40
N PHE A 51 -9.59 -22.49 -24.72
CA PHE A 51 -10.78 -22.65 -23.88
C PHE A 51 -10.51 -22.21 -22.43
N GLY A 52 -11.42 -21.44 -21.82
CA GLY A 52 -11.39 -21.07 -20.41
C GLY A 52 -11.06 -19.59 -20.12
N LEU A 53 -11.38 -19.14 -18.89
CA LEU A 53 -11.21 -17.75 -18.42
C LEU A 53 -9.77 -17.39 -18.02
N VAL A 54 -8.96 -18.40 -17.69
CA VAL A 54 -7.60 -18.21 -17.18
C VAL A 54 -6.68 -19.26 -17.78
N ARG A 55 -5.60 -18.82 -18.43
CA ARG A 55 -4.52 -19.67 -18.95
C ARG A 55 -3.28 -19.53 -18.06
N ARG A 56 -2.59 -20.64 -17.80
CA ARG A 56 -1.35 -20.66 -17.03
C ARG A 56 -0.17 -20.82 -17.99
N GLU A 57 0.89 -20.05 -17.77
CA GLU A 57 2.18 -20.19 -18.43
C GLU A 57 3.31 -19.88 -17.45
N THR A 58 4.55 -20.18 -17.82
CA THR A 58 5.73 -19.91 -16.99
C THR A 58 6.81 -19.30 -17.84
N ARG A 59 7.51 -18.29 -17.30
CA ARG A 59 8.63 -17.62 -17.96
C ARG A 59 9.65 -17.22 -16.91
N ASN A 60 10.93 -17.54 -17.13
CA ASN A 60 12.04 -17.13 -16.26
C ASN A 60 11.76 -17.37 -14.76
N GLY A 61 11.12 -18.51 -14.44
CA GLY A 61 10.72 -18.88 -13.07
C GLY A 61 9.47 -18.18 -12.51
N VAL A 62 8.88 -17.23 -13.24
CA VAL A 62 7.62 -16.57 -12.88
C VAL A 62 6.42 -17.37 -13.42
N GLU A 63 5.46 -17.67 -12.56
CA GLU A 63 4.16 -18.22 -12.95
C GLU A 63 3.26 -17.09 -13.45
N ILE A 64 2.67 -17.24 -14.64
CA ILE A 64 1.80 -16.23 -15.25
C ILE A 64 0.40 -16.82 -15.42
N LEU A 65 -0.59 -16.13 -14.85
CA LEU A 65 -2.01 -16.43 -14.98
C LEU A 65 -2.67 -15.37 -15.88
N ARG A 66 -2.84 -15.70 -17.16
CA ARG A 66 -3.48 -14.83 -18.14
C ARG A 66 -5.00 -14.87 -18.00
N ALA A 67 -5.55 -13.78 -17.49
CA ALA A 67 -6.96 -13.52 -17.38
C ALA A 67 -7.52 -12.97 -18.70
N ARG A 68 -8.50 -13.67 -19.26
CA ARG A 68 -9.14 -13.31 -20.52
C ARG A 68 -10.07 -12.12 -20.37
N GLY A 69 -10.00 -11.18 -21.30
CA GLY A 69 -10.92 -10.06 -21.41
C GLY A 69 -11.57 -10.06 -22.80
N THR A 70 -12.70 -9.37 -22.93
CA THR A 70 -13.24 -9.05 -24.25
C THR A 70 -12.31 -8.08 -24.97
N THR A 71 -12.37 -8.06 -26.30
CA THR A 71 -11.54 -7.21 -27.16
C THR A 71 -12.40 -6.32 -28.06
N PHE A 72 -13.51 -5.80 -27.51
CA PHE A 72 -14.37 -4.87 -28.25
C PHE A 72 -13.61 -3.59 -28.60
N ASP A 73 -14.09 -2.90 -29.63
CA ASP A 73 -13.49 -1.66 -30.13
C ASP A 73 -13.27 -0.66 -28.99
N LYS A 74 -12.00 -0.26 -28.82
CA LYS A 74 -11.54 0.67 -27.78
C LYS A 74 -11.91 2.12 -28.08
N SER A 75 -12.30 2.43 -29.32
CA SER A 75 -12.81 3.75 -29.71
C SER A 75 -14.16 4.04 -29.02
N ARG A 76 -14.99 3.00 -28.84
CA ARG A 76 -16.31 3.09 -28.23
C ARG A 76 -16.23 2.91 -26.71
N PHE A 77 -16.83 3.84 -25.97
CA PHE A 77 -16.84 3.82 -24.50
C PHE A 77 -17.38 2.50 -23.92
N ALA A 78 -18.54 2.03 -24.41
CA ALA A 78 -19.13 0.77 -23.97
C ALA A 78 -18.20 -0.44 -24.21
N GLY A 79 -17.45 -0.44 -25.32
CA GLY A 79 -16.44 -1.45 -25.62
C GLY A 79 -15.29 -1.42 -24.60
N ARG A 80 -14.77 -0.24 -24.26
CA ARG A 80 -13.73 -0.08 -23.22
C ARG A 80 -14.19 -0.63 -21.86
N VAL A 81 -15.39 -0.24 -21.43
CA VAL A 81 -15.96 -0.67 -20.14
C VAL A 81 -16.15 -2.18 -20.11
N ALA A 82 -16.73 -2.77 -21.15
CA ALA A 82 -16.91 -4.22 -21.25
C ALA A 82 -15.57 -4.98 -21.19
N ASN A 83 -14.52 -4.47 -21.85
CA ASN A 83 -13.18 -5.04 -21.81
C ASN A 83 -12.58 -5.00 -20.40
N TYR A 84 -12.73 -3.89 -19.66
CA TYR A 84 -12.25 -3.80 -18.28
C TYR A 84 -13.03 -4.70 -17.31
N ILE A 85 -14.36 -4.77 -17.42
CA ILE A 85 -15.20 -5.59 -16.54
C ILE A 85 -14.92 -7.08 -16.76
N SER A 86 -14.87 -7.53 -18.01
CA SER A 86 -14.59 -8.93 -18.35
C SER A 86 -13.19 -9.34 -17.89
N TYR A 87 -12.18 -8.51 -18.13
CA TYR A 87 -10.83 -8.72 -17.60
C TYR A 87 -10.82 -8.79 -16.07
N PHE A 88 -11.48 -7.84 -15.39
CA PHE A 88 -11.56 -7.83 -13.92
C PHE A 88 -12.16 -9.12 -13.36
N PHE A 89 -13.23 -9.62 -13.97
CA PHE A 89 -13.86 -10.87 -13.55
C PHE A 89 -12.91 -12.06 -13.72
N SER A 90 -12.25 -12.18 -14.88
CA SER A 90 -11.27 -13.24 -15.13
C SER A 90 -10.05 -13.14 -14.21
N ALA A 91 -9.59 -11.93 -13.89
CA ALA A 91 -8.48 -11.71 -12.95
C ALA A 91 -8.88 -12.07 -11.51
N TRP A 92 -10.13 -11.79 -11.12
CA TRP A 92 -10.68 -12.26 -9.85
C TRP A 92 -10.73 -13.80 -9.77
N VAL A 93 -11.13 -14.48 -10.86
CA VAL A 93 -11.07 -15.95 -10.96
C VAL A 93 -9.62 -16.45 -10.90
N ALA A 94 -8.69 -15.82 -11.60
CA ALA A 94 -7.26 -16.15 -11.56
C ALA A 94 -6.70 -16.04 -10.14
N GLY A 95 -7.03 -14.97 -9.42
CA GLY A 95 -6.66 -14.80 -8.00
C GLY A 95 -7.23 -15.86 -7.06
N ARG A 96 -8.31 -16.56 -7.45
CA ARG A 96 -8.82 -17.74 -6.70
C ARG A 96 -8.04 -19.01 -7.01
N ARG A 97 -7.55 -19.14 -8.25
CA ARG A 97 -6.76 -20.29 -8.74
C ARG A 97 -5.28 -20.21 -8.39
N ALA A 98 -4.76 -19.01 -8.15
CA ALA A 98 -3.39 -18.80 -7.69
C ALA A 98 -3.11 -19.54 -6.38
N ALA A 99 -1.91 -20.09 -6.25
CA ALA A 99 -1.39 -20.65 -5.00
C ALA A 99 -1.50 -19.61 -3.88
N ARG A 100 -1.67 -20.02 -2.63
CA ARG A 100 -1.88 -19.08 -1.51
C ARG A 100 -0.65 -18.19 -1.30
N PRO A 101 -0.70 -16.88 -1.61
CA PRO A 101 0.45 -15.99 -1.41
C PRO A 101 0.63 -15.60 0.05
N ASP A 102 1.84 -15.15 0.38
CA ASP A 102 2.16 -14.48 1.64
C ASP A 102 1.92 -12.97 1.51
N VAL A 103 2.19 -12.42 0.32
CA VAL A 103 1.97 -11.02 -0.06
C VAL A 103 1.28 -10.93 -1.42
N VAL A 104 0.31 -10.03 -1.53
CA VAL A 104 -0.36 -9.70 -2.79
C VAL A 104 -0.04 -8.25 -3.15
N VAL A 105 0.44 -8.05 -4.36
CA VAL A 105 0.79 -6.74 -4.91
C VAL A 105 -0.24 -6.37 -5.98
N ALA A 106 -0.71 -5.12 -5.98
CA ALA A 106 -1.52 -4.58 -7.07
C ALA A 106 -0.88 -3.32 -7.63
N LEU A 107 -0.78 -3.26 -8.95
CA LEU A 107 -0.48 -2.03 -9.68
C LEU A 107 -1.78 -1.36 -10.13
N THR A 108 -1.69 -0.12 -10.59
CA THR A 108 -2.84 0.74 -10.96
C THR A 108 -3.43 0.50 -12.35
N ASP A 109 -3.06 -0.55 -13.09
CA ASP A 109 -3.62 -0.85 -14.41
C ASP A 109 -4.44 -2.17 -14.44
N PRO A 110 -5.77 -2.12 -14.62
CA PRO A 110 -6.64 -0.94 -14.49
C PRO A 110 -6.80 -0.52 -13.02
N PRO A 111 -7.27 0.71 -12.71
CA PRO A 111 -7.39 1.20 -11.34
C PRO A 111 -8.25 0.32 -10.42
N ILE A 112 -9.20 -0.43 -10.99
CA ILE A 112 -10.08 -1.33 -10.24
C ILE A 112 -9.42 -2.67 -9.89
N ILE A 113 -8.30 -3.05 -10.51
CA ILE A 113 -7.68 -4.37 -10.32
C ILE A 113 -7.23 -4.61 -8.88
N GLY A 114 -6.88 -3.53 -8.17
CA GLY A 114 -6.57 -3.57 -6.75
C GLY A 114 -7.69 -4.18 -5.91
N LEU A 115 -8.97 -4.10 -6.34
CA LEU A 115 -10.08 -4.75 -5.62
C LEU A 115 -10.00 -6.29 -5.73
N ALA A 116 -9.63 -6.82 -6.89
CA ALA A 116 -9.43 -8.26 -7.09
C ALA A 116 -8.21 -8.76 -6.30
N ALA A 117 -7.11 -8.00 -6.34
CA ALA A 117 -5.91 -8.28 -5.56
C ALA A 117 -6.19 -8.26 -4.05
N LEU A 118 -6.89 -7.24 -3.56
CA LEU A 118 -7.28 -7.12 -2.16
C LEU A 118 -8.22 -8.26 -1.72
N TYR A 119 -9.11 -8.72 -2.59
CA TYR A 119 -9.90 -9.92 -2.35
C TYR A 119 -9.01 -11.16 -2.23
N ALA A 120 -8.07 -11.36 -3.15
CA ALA A 120 -7.13 -12.47 -3.12
C ALA A 120 -6.28 -12.45 -1.84
N ALA A 121 -5.81 -11.26 -1.43
CA ALA A 121 -5.06 -11.06 -0.19
C ALA A 121 -5.86 -11.52 1.03
N ARG A 122 -7.11 -11.05 1.15
CA ARG A 122 -8.01 -11.43 2.25
C ARG A 122 -8.35 -12.91 2.28
N ARG A 123 -8.53 -13.53 1.11
CA ARG A 123 -8.82 -14.96 0.98
C ARG A 123 -7.63 -15.82 1.43
N ALA A 124 -6.42 -15.39 1.08
CA ALA A 124 -5.18 -16.08 1.44
C ALA A 124 -4.70 -15.76 2.87
N GLY A 125 -5.21 -14.69 3.49
CA GLY A 125 -4.63 -14.14 4.71
C GLY A 125 -3.26 -13.49 4.46
N ALA A 126 -3.02 -13.05 3.23
CA ALA A 126 -1.82 -12.38 2.78
C ALA A 126 -1.89 -10.88 3.06
N ARG A 127 -0.74 -10.21 3.01
CA ARG A 127 -0.65 -8.75 3.07
C ARG A 127 -0.95 -8.13 1.72
N PHE A 128 -1.52 -6.94 1.73
CA PHE A 128 -1.84 -6.20 0.52
C PHE A 128 -0.89 -5.01 0.36
N VAL A 129 -0.08 -5.05 -0.69
CA VAL A 129 0.82 -3.97 -1.11
C VAL A 129 0.25 -3.30 -2.34
N TYR A 130 0.11 -1.98 -2.31
CA TYR A 130 -0.45 -1.20 -3.40
C TYR A 130 0.64 -0.35 -4.05
N VAL A 131 0.95 -0.63 -5.32
CA VAL A 131 1.97 0.09 -6.10
C VAL A 131 1.24 1.08 -7.01
N CYS A 132 1.36 2.36 -6.71
CA CYS A 132 0.77 3.42 -7.49
C CYS A 132 1.69 3.80 -8.65
N GLN A 133 1.29 3.47 -9.88
CA GLN A 133 1.97 3.94 -11.10
C GLN A 133 1.28 5.19 -11.68
N ASP A 134 -0.04 5.25 -11.55
CA ASP A 134 -0.87 6.34 -12.06
C ASP A 134 -1.99 6.71 -11.05
N LEU A 135 -2.27 8.01 -10.89
CA LEU A 135 -3.30 8.50 -9.98
C LEU A 135 -4.66 8.70 -10.70
N PHE A 136 -5.66 7.93 -10.30
CA PHE A 136 -7.02 8.02 -10.83
C PHE A 136 -7.97 8.68 -9.81
N PRO A 137 -8.95 9.50 -10.25
CA PRO A 137 -9.37 9.80 -11.63
C PRO A 137 -8.64 10.97 -12.32
N GLU A 138 -7.60 11.51 -11.71
CA GLU A 138 -6.89 12.70 -12.19
C GLU A 138 -6.33 12.50 -13.61
N VAL A 139 -5.70 11.34 -13.86
CA VAL A 139 -5.20 10.96 -15.19
C VAL A 139 -6.33 10.92 -16.23
N THR A 140 -7.46 10.28 -15.92
CA THR A 140 -8.59 10.15 -16.87
C THR A 140 -9.22 11.50 -17.21
N ARG A 141 -9.33 12.42 -16.24
CA ARG A 141 -9.89 13.77 -16.47
C ARG A 141 -9.11 14.60 -17.49
N LEU A 142 -7.80 14.40 -17.52
CA LEU A 142 -6.87 15.17 -18.36
C LEU A 142 -6.53 14.48 -19.68
N MET A 143 -6.63 13.14 -19.75
CA MET A 143 -6.25 12.37 -20.93
C MET A 143 -7.43 11.88 -21.78
N GLU A 144 -8.59 11.60 -21.19
CA GLU A 144 -9.73 11.09 -21.95
C GLU A 144 -10.66 12.20 -22.43
N SER A 145 -11.17 12.04 -23.65
CA SER A 145 -12.16 12.94 -24.25
C SER A 145 -13.54 12.86 -23.58
N PHE A 146 -13.84 11.73 -22.93
CA PHE A 146 -15.11 11.50 -22.26
C PHE A 146 -14.99 11.73 -20.75
N ARG A 147 -15.85 12.61 -20.21
CA ARG A 147 -15.87 12.95 -18.77
C ARG A 147 -17.19 12.52 -18.16
N SER A 148 -17.14 11.66 -17.14
CA SER A 148 -18.30 11.26 -16.36
C SER A 148 -18.06 11.50 -14.88
N ARG A 149 -18.85 12.40 -14.28
CA ARG A 149 -18.77 12.72 -12.84
C ARG A 149 -19.00 11.49 -11.96
N LEU A 150 -19.87 10.57 -12.41
CA LEU A 150 -20.17 9.33 -11.70
C LEU A 150 -18.96 8.39 -11.71
N MET A 151 -18.33 8.21 -12.87
CA MET A 151 -17.14 7.37 -13.02
C MET A 151 -15.96 7.91 -12.21
N ASP A 152 -15.73 9.22 -12.28
CA ASP A 152 -14.70 9.89 -11.50
C ASP A 152 -14.91 9.68 -10.00
N ALA A 153 -16.14 9.89 -9.51
CA ALA A 153 -16.48 9.65 -8.11
C ALA A 153 -16.32 8.19 -7.70
N ALA A 154 -16.60 7.24 -8.60
CA ALA A 154 -16.39 5.82 -8.36
C ALA A 154 -14.90 5.47 -8.27
N LEU A 155 -14.09 5.91 -9.23
CA LEU A 155 -12.63 5.71 -9.23
C LEU A 155 -11.97 6.36 -8.02
N GLU A 156 -12.41 7.57 -7.63
CA GLU A 156 -11.95 8.26 -6.42
C GLU A 156 -12.21 7.42 -5.17
N ARG A 157 -13.45 6.94 -5.00
CA ARG A 157 -13.82 6.09 -3.85
C ARG A 157 -13.03 4.78 -3.84
N VAL A 158 -12.82 4.16 -4.99
CA VAL A 158 -12.04 2.93 -5.11
C VAL A 158 -10.58 3.19 -4.75
N GLY A 159 -9.96 4.23 -5.30
CA GLY A 159 -8.57 4.62 -5.00
C GLY A 159 -8.35 4.86 -3.50
N ARG A 160 -9.18 5.71 -2.88
CA ARG A 160 -9.15 5.96 -1.43
C ARG A 160 -9.35 4.68 -0.62
N ALA A 161 -10.29 3.84 -1.04
CA ALA A 161 -10.58 2.59 -0.36
C ALA A 161 -9.40 1.61 -0.41
N LEU A 162 -8.68 1.52 -1.53
CA LEU A 162 -7.50 0.68 -1.71
C LEU A 162 -6.32 1.21 -0.88
N VAL A 163 -6.05 2.50 -0.97
CA VAL A 163 -5.02 3.20 -0.17
C VAL A 163 -5.23 2.97 1.32
N ALA A 164 -6.44 3.21 1.83
CA ALA A 164 -6.74 3.02 3.26
C ALA A 164 -6.65 1.56 3.74
N ARG A 165 -6.70 0.59 2.81
CA ARG A 165 -6.69 -0.86 3.11
C ARG A 165 -5.36 -1.53 2.80
N ALA A 166 -4.42 -0.80 2.20
CA ALA A 166 -3.07 -1.28 1.94
C ALA A 166 -2.29 -1.38 3.26
N ASP A 167 -1.57 -2.49 3.40
CA ASP A 167 -0.60 -2.68 4.49
C ASP A 167 0.65 -1.84 4.21
N ARG A 168 1.09 -1.78 2.94
CA ARG A 168 2.14 -0.90 2.44
C ARG A 168 1.75 -0.31 1.08
N ILE A 169 2.22 0.90 0.81
CA ILE A 169 1.98 1.62 -0.44
C ILE A 169 3.34 1.98 -1.04
N VAL A 170 3.52 1.71 -2.33
CA VAL A 170 4.68 2.18 -3.09
C VAL A 170 4.23 3.28 -4.03
N ALA A 171 4.88 4.44 -3.96
CA ALA A 171 4.74 5.52 -4.92
C ALA A 171 5.99 5.58 -5.82
N VAL A 172 5.82 5.85 -7.11
CA VAL A 172 6.96 5.89 -8.06
C VAL A 172 7.66 7.25 -8.17
N GLY A 173 7.32 8.18 -7.28
CA GLY A 173 7.93 9.50 -7.17
C GLY A 173 7.46 10.23 -5.90
N GLU A 174 8.21 11.24 -5.48
CA GLU A 174 7.96 12.03 -4.29
C GLU A 174 6.68 12.84 -4.42
N THR A 175 6.47 13.51 -5.55
CA THR A 175 5.23 14.25 -5.79
C THR A 175 4.00 13.34 -5.80
N MET A 176 4.16 12.09 -6.25
CA MET A 176 3.08 11.11 -6.23
C MET A 176 2.76 10.65 -4.80
N ARG A 177 3.79 10.47 -3.96
CA ARG A 177 3.62 10.21 -2.53
C ARG A 177 2.81 11.33 -1.88
N ASP A 178 3.18 12.58 -2.12
CA ASP A 178 2.49 13.73 -1.52
C ASP A 178 1.01 13.77 -1.96
N ARG A 179 0.73 13.54 -3.25
CA ARG A 179 -0.67 13.43 -3.73
C ARG A 179 -1.44 12.25 -3.14
N LEU A 180 -0.79 11.12 -2.86
CA LEU A 180 -1.44 9.99 -2.19
C LEU A 180 -1.79 10.32 -0.74
N VAL A 181 -0.88 10.98 -0.03
CA VAL A 181 -1.08 11.40 1.36
C VAL A 181 -2.17 12.47 1.45
N GLU A 182 -2.00 13.58 0.75
CA GLU A 182 -2.88 14.75 0.84
C GLU A 182 -4.20 14.54 0.10
N GLY A 183 -4.15 13.91 -1.08
CA GLY A 183 -5.31 13.76 -1.95
C GLY A 183 -6.15 12.51 -1.70
N LYS A 184 -5.50 11.37 -1.39
CA LYS A 184 -6.17 10.07 -1.17
C LYS A 184 -6.24 9.65 0.31
N GLY A 185 -5.59 10.36 1.23
CA GLY A 185 -5.58 10.06 2.66
C GLY A 185 -4.71 8.85 3.01
N ALA A 186 -3.60 8.65 2.29
CA ALA A 186 -2.61 7.63 2.63
C ALA A 186 -1.94 7.96 3.96
N ASP A 187 -1.73 6.94 4.80
CA ASP A 187 -0.92 7.04 6.02
C ASP A 187 0.55 7.19 5.61
N PRO A 188 1.23 8.34 5.89
CA PRO A 188 2.60 8.56 5.46
C PRO A 188 3.57 7.47 5.93
N ALA A 189 3.33 6.88 7.09
CA ALA A 189 4.17 5.81 7.64
C ALA A 189 4.12 4.50 6.83
N ARG A 190 3.14 4.37 5.92
CA ARG A 190 2.96 3.20 5.07
C ARG A 190 3.36 3.44 3.63
N VAL A 191 3.65 4.68 3.24
CA VAL A 191 4.04 5.03 1.88
C VAL A 191 5.56 5.02 1.78
N THR A 192 6.09 4.32 0.78
CA THR A 192 7.51 4.33 0.44
C THR A 192 7.67 4.73 -1.01
N VAL A 193 8.63 5.60 -1.29
CA VAL A 193 8.96 5.96 -2.67
C VAL A 193 9.97 4.96 -3.20
N ILE A 194 9.64 4.31 -4.31
CA ILE A 194 10.55 3.48 -5.09
C ILE A 194 10.38 3.91 -6.54
N HIS A 195 11.41 4.55 -7.09
CA HIS A 195 11.37 5.12 -8.42
C HIS A 195 11.27 4.01 -9.48
N ASN A 196 10.80 4.37 -10.67
CA ASN A 196 11.07 3.53 -11.84
C ASN A 196 12.58 3.55 -12.14
N TRP A 197 13.04 2.67 -13.02
CA TRP A 197 14.46 2.45 -13.24
C TRP A 197 14.82 2.27 -14.71
N ALA A 198 16.12 2.25 -14.96
CA ALA A 198 16.74 1.67 -16.13
C ALA A 198 17.82 0.68 -15.68
N ASP A 199 18.17 -0.26 -16.56
CA ASP A 199 19.30 -1.14 -16.36
C ASP A 199 20.57 -0.42 -16.81
N CYS A 200 21.37 0.08 -15.86
CA CYS A 200 22.56 0.86 -16.15
C CYS A 200 23.72 0.03 -16.72
N ALA A 201 23.61 -1.30 -16.67
CA ALA A 201 24.53 -2.23 -17.31
C ALA A 201 24.14 -2.51 -18.77
N ALA A 202 22.84 -2.48 -19.10
CA ALA A 202 22.35 -2.59 -20.48
C ALA A 202 22.43 -1.25 -21.24
N ILE A 203 22.02 -0.15 -20.62
CA ILE A 203 22.08 1.20 -21.20
C ILE A 203 23.33 1.89 -20.68
N ILE A 204 24.43 1.73 -21.42
CA ILE A 204 25.70 2.37 -21.15
C ILE A 204 25.88 3.63 -22.02
N PRO A 205 26.63 4.65 -21.57
CA PRO A 205 27.00 5.78 -22.41
C PRO A 205 27.74 5.30 -23.66
N ARG A 206 27.24 5.70 -24.83
CA ARG A 206 27.86 5.40 -26.13
C ARG A 206 28.31 6.68 -26.82
N PRO A 207 29.39 6.65 -27.62
CA PRO A 207 29.77 7.78 -28.47
C PRO A 207 28.61 8.24 -29.35
N LYS A 208 28.58 9.55 -29.66
CA LYS A 208 27.60 10.13 -30.58
C LYS A 208 27.69 9.52 -31.97
N ASP A 209 28.90 9.49 -32.52
CA ASP A 209 29.16 8.81 -33.78
C ASP A 209 29.29 7.29 -33.54
N ASN A 210 28.20 6.59 -33.76
CA ASN A 210 28.11 5.13 -33.65
C ASN A 210 27.37 4.54 -34.87
N ALA A 211 27.29 3.21 -34.94
CA ALA A 211 26.69 2.53 -36.09
C ALA A 211 25.23 2.94 -36.34
N PHE A 212 24.44 3.12 -35.27
CA PHE A 212 23.06 3.60 -35.38
C PHE A 212 23.01 5.02 -35.93
N ALA A 213 23.86 5.91 -35.41
CA ALA A 213 23.92 7.30 -35.85
C ALA A 213 24.28 7.40 -37.34
N ARG A 214 25.28 6.65 -37.81
CA ARG A 214 25.66 6.63 -39.24
C ARG A 214 24.56 6.06 -40.13
N ALA A 215 23.90 4.99 -39.70
CA ALA A 215 22.80 4.38 -40.45
C ALA A 215 21.60 5.33 -40.64
N HIS A 216 21.39 6.26 -39.71
CA HIS A 216 20.27 7.21 -39.74
C HIS A 216 20.68 8.65 -40.09
N GLY A 217 21.95 8.89 -40.43
CA GLY A 217 22.46 10.24 -40.74
C GLY A 217 22.41 11.21 -39.56
N LEU A 218 22.67 10.72 -38.35
CA LEU A 218 22.60 11.44 -37.07
C LEU A 218 23.98 11.71 -36.44
N ALA A 219 25.07 11.26 -37.06
CA ALA A 219 26.42 11.39 -36.51
C ALA A 219 26.90 12.85 -36.42
N GLU A 220 26.63 13.64 -37.46
CA GLU A 220 27.03 15.04 -37.58
C GLU A 220 26.09 16.04 -36.87
N PRO A 221 24.76 16.07 -37.16
CA PRO A 221 23.88 17.12 -36.64
C PRO A 221 23.73 17.06 -35.12
N PHE A 222 23.35 18.17 -34.50
CA PHE A 222 22.91 18.18 -33.11
C PHE A 222 21.54 17.55 -32.97
N VAL A 223 21.49 16.36 -32.35
CA VAL A 223 20.28 15.55 -32.29
C VAL A 223 19.51 15.85 -31.01
N VAL A 224 18.29 16.36 -31.18
CA VAL A 224 17.29 16.55 -30.13
C VAL A 224 16.30 15.39 -30.21
N MET A 225 16.38 14.47 -29.25
CA MET A 225 15.64 13.21 -29.32
C MET A 225 14.48 13.13 -28.33
N HIS A 226 13.34 12.65 -28.78
CA HIS A 226 12.32 12.06 -27.92
C HIS A 226 12.29 10.55 -28.14
N SER A 227 12.40 9.74 -27.09
CA SER A 227 12.21 8.29 -27.19
C SER A 227 11.08 7.81 -26.26
N GLY A 228 10.03 7.24 -26.83
CA GLY A 228 8.92 6.66 -26.06
C GLY A 228 7.57 6.65 -26.79
N ASN A 229 6.50 6.54 -25.99
CA ASN A 229 5.14 6.56 -26.52
C ASN A 229 4.81 7.96 -27.10
N LEU A 230 4.38 8.00 -28.36
CA LEU A 230 3.88 9.20 -29.02
C LEU A 230 2.39 9.38 -28.67
N GLY A 231 2.14 9.70 -27.40
CA GLY A 231 0.81 9.74 -26.78
C GLY A 231 0.33 11.12 -26.37
N LEU A 232 -0.83 11.15 -25.70
CA LEU A 232 -1.51 12.38 -25.27
C LEU A 232 -0.88 13.03 -24.04
N SER A 233 -0.23 12.25 -23.16
CA SER A 233 0.31 12.78 -21.90
C SER A 233 1.60 13.57 -22.07
N GLN A 234 2.30 13.44 -23.20
CA GLN A 234 3.61 14.05 -23.43
C GLN A 234 3.54 15.47 -24.00
N ASN A 235 2.37 15.92 -24.46
CA ASN A 235 2.18 17.22 -25.14
C ASN A 235 3.19 17.48 -26.28
N LEU A 236 3.34 16.51 -27.19
CA LEU A 236 4.37 16.52 -28.24
C LEU A 236 4.20 17.63 -29.29
N ASP A 237 3.03 18.25 -29.36
CA ASP A 237 2.79 19.43 -30.20
C ASP A 237 3.79 20.54 -29.88
N THR A 238 4.10 20.73 -28.60
CA THR A 238 5.10 21.71 -28.12
C THR A 238 6.50 21.44 -28.69
N PHE A 239 6.84 20.18 -28.98
CA PHE A 239 8.15 19.82 -29.52
C PHE A 239 8.24 20.17 -31.01
N VAL A 240 7.16 19.90 -31.75
CA VAL A 240 7.05 20.27 -33.16
C VAL A 240 7.07 21.80 -33.31
N GLU A 241 6.38 22.53 -32.44
CA GLU A 241 6.40 23.99 -32.43
C GLU A 241 7.78 24.56 -32.03
N ALA A 242 8.48 23.93 -31.08
CA ALA A 242 9.85 24.31 -30.74
C ALA A 242 10.81 24.06 -31.91
N ALA A 243 10.67 22.94 -32.62
CA ALA A 243 11.43 22.65 -33.83
C ALA A 243 11.15 23.70 -34.93
N ALA A 244 9.89 24.12 -35.10
CA ALA A 244 9.54 25.18 -36.05
C ALA A 244 10.20 26.52 -35.75
N ARG A 245 10.35 26.87 -34.46
CA ARG A 245 11.06 28.08 -34.02
C ARG A 245 12.56 28.02 -34.29
N LEU A 246 13.14 26.83 -34.27
CA LEU A 246 14.56 26.60 -34.55
C LEU A 246 14.85 26.25 -36.02
N ARG A 247 13.89 26.44 -36.94
CA ARG A 247 14.07 26.14 -38.37
C ARG A 247 15.26 26.86 -39.04
N GLY A 248 15.68 27.99 -38.47
CA GLY A 248 16.81 28.78 -38.95
C GLY A 248 18.18 28.26 -38.50
N GLU A 249 18.23 27.25 -37.64
CA GLU A 249 19.46 26.64 -37.11
C GLU A 249 19.72 25.30 -37.83
N PRO A 250 20.44 25.28 -38.96
CA PRO A 250 20.58 24.09 -39.81
C PRO A 250 21.39 22.96 -39.17
N GLY A 251 22.07 23.23 -38.05
CA GLY A 251 22.83 22.23 -37.30
C GLY A 251 21.98 21.38 -36.35
N ILE A 252 20.67 21.63 -36.21
CA ILE A 252 19.78 20.93 -35.27
C ILE A 252 18.85 19.98 -36.02
N GLU A 253 18.82 18.71 -35.59
CA GLU A 253 17.95 17.66 -36.10
C GLU A 253 17.07 17.12 -34.97
N TRP A 254 15.75 17.07 -35.19
CA TRP A 254 14.79 16.55 -34.22
C TRP A 254 14.41 15.12 -34.58
N VAL A 255 14.44 14.22 -33.59
CA VAL A 255 14.12 12.81 -33.76
C VAL A 255 13.02 12.40 -32.79
N LEU A 256 11.85 12.05 -33.31
CA LEU A 256 10.74 11.48 -32.55
C LEU A 256 10.73 9.96 -32.74
N MET A 257 11.35 9.25 -31.80
CA MET A 257 11.52 7.80 -31.82
C MET A 257 10.44 7.10 -31.01
N GLY A 258 9.73 6.16 -31.63
CA GLY A 258 8.74 5.31 -30.98
C GLY A 258 7.47 5.18 -31.81
N GLY A 259 6.34 5.00 -31.11
CA GLY A 259 5.04 4.86 -31.73
C GLY A 259 3.93 5.24 -30.75
N GLY A 260 2.74 5.52 -31.26
CA GLY A 260 1.60 5.88 -30.41
C GLY A 260 0.45 6.50 -31.20
N ALA A 261 -0.68 6.70 -30.52
CA ALA A 261 -1.91 7.17 -31.14
C ALA A 261 -1.81 8.57 -31.80
N ARG A 262 -0.83 9.39 -31.40
CA ARG A 262 -0.63 10.74 -31.95
C ARG A 262 0.37 10.80 -33.11
N GLN A 263 1.05 9.70 -33.46
CA GLN A 263 2.11 9.70 -34.47
C GLN A 263 1.66 10.28 -35.82
N ALA A 264 0.51 9.82 -36.35
CA ALA A 264 -0.01 10.31 -37.62
C ALA A 264 -0.36 11.82 -37.58
N ALA A 265 -0.97 12.27 -36.48
CA ALA A 265 -1.30 13.69 -36.30
C ALA A 265 -0.05 14.58 -36.19
N LEU A 266 1.00 14.11 -35.52
CA LEU A 266 2.27 14.83 -35.42
C LEU A 266 2.98 14.90 -36.78
N ALA A 267 2.98 13.80 -37.54
CA ALA A 267 3.56 13.77 -38.89
C ALA A 267 2.83 14.74 -39.84
N ALA A 268 1.49 14.78 -39.79
CA ALA A 268 0.71 15.77 -40.53
C ALA A 268 1.10 17.20 -40.13
N ARG A 269 1.22 17.49 -38.82
CA ARG A 269 1.61 18.81 -38.33
C ARG A 269 3.02 19.23 -38.75
N VAL A 270 3.98 18.30 -38.76
CA VAL A 270 5.34 18.51 -39.27
C VAL A 270 5.32 18.87 -40.76
N SER A 271 4.50 18.17 -41.55
CA SER A 271 4.32 18.45 -42.98
C SER A 271 3.66 19.80 -43.23
N GLU A 272 2.62 20.17 -42.47
CA GLU A 272 1.95 21.47 -42.57
C GLU A 272 2.89 22.65 -42.31
N LEU A 273 3.82 22.48 -41.37
CA LEU A 273 4.79 23.52 -41.00
C LEU A 273 6.04 23.52 -41.89
N GLY A 274 6.16 22.57 -42.83
CA GLY A 274 7.30 22.45 -43.74
C GLY A 274 8.63 22.19 -43.02
N LEU A 275 8.62 21.34 -41.98
CA LEU A 275 9.81 21.07 -41.18
C LEU A 275 10.59 19.88 -41.74
N GLU A 276 11.67 20.16 -42.46
CA GLU A 276 12.50 19.13 -43.12
C GLU A 276 13.42 18.36 -42.15
N ARG A 277 13.74 18.93 -40.99
CA ARG A 277 14.69 18.40 -40.00
C ARG A 277 14.01 17.76 -38.79
N VAL A 278 12.80 17.23 -38.98
CA VAL A 278 12.06 16.48 -37.97
C VAL A 278 11.79 15.08 -38.51
N ARG A 279 12.46 14.08 -37.92
CA ARG A 279 12.37 12.68 -38.34
C ARG A 279 11.58 11.84 -37.35
N PHE A 280 10.82 10.88 -37.87
CA PHE A 280 10.17 9.85 -37.07
C PHE A 280 10.93 8.54 -37.25
N LEU A 281 11.35 7.93 -36.14
CA LEU A 281 11.98 6.61 -36.15
C LEU A 281 11.09 5.60 -35.44
N PRO A 282 11.06 4.34 -35.91
CA PRO A 282 10.31 3.30 -35.22
C PRO A 282 10.92 3.01 -33.85
N ARG A 283 10.14 2.36 -32.98
CA ARG A 283 10.63 1.81 -31.71
C ARG A 283 11.83 0.91 -31.97
N GLN A 284 12.88 1.08 -31.17
CA GLN A 284 14.07 0.24 -31.21
C GLN A 284 13.95 -0.92 -30.21
N PRO A 285 14.53 -2.09 -30.53
CA PRO A 285 14.65 -3.19 -29.58
C PRO A 285 15.64 -2.84 -28.45
N GLU A 286 15.61 -3.60 -27.36
CA GLU A 286 16.41 -3.34 -26.15
C GLU A 286 17.91 -3.38 -26.45
N GLU A 287 18.36 -4.29 -27.31
CA GLU A 287 19.77 -4.45 -27.69
C GLU A 287 20.33 -3.25 -28.46
N GLY A 288 19.48 -2.54 -29.21
CA GLY A 288 19.87 -1.36 -29.99
C GLY A 288 19.74 -0.04 -29.22
N LEU A 289 19.16 -0.07 -28.01
CA LEU A 289 18.76 1.14 -27.30
C LEU A 289 19.95 1.99 -26.85
N ALA A 290 21.06 1.36 -26.46
CA ALA A 290 22.27 2.07 -26.02
C ALA A 290 22.90 2.90 -27.16
N ASP A 291 23.02 2.33 -28.36
CA ASP A 291 23.55 3.06 -29.53
C ASP A 291 22.57 4.13 -30.01
N ALA A 292 21.26 3.80 -30.01
CA ALA A 292 20.20 4.77 -30.33
C ALA A 292 20.24 5.99 -29.39
N PHE A 293 20.34 5.76 -28.07
CA PHE A 293 20.41 6.86 -27.10
C PHE A 293 21.75 7.59 -27.17
N GLY A 294 22.84 6.88 -27.48
CA GLY A 294 24.15 7.47 -27.75
C GLY A 294 24.13 8.45 -28.92
N SER A 295 23.28 8.24 -29.93
CA SER A 295 23.21 9.15 -31.08
C SER A 295 22.58 10.52 -30.76
N ALA A 296 21.90 10.67 -29.62
CA ALA A 296 21.30 11.93 -29.20
C ALA A 296 22.34 12.85 -28.51
N ASP A 297 22.38 14.13 -28.85
CA ASP A 297 23.13 15.10 -28.02
C ASP A 297 22.33 15.43 -26.76
N ILE A 298 21.03 15.66 -26.92
CA ILE A 298 20.10 15.95 -25.81
C ILE A 298 18.78 15.22 -26.02
N PHE A 299 18.04 15.00 -24.93
CA PHE A 299 16.67 14.52 -24.99
C PHE A 299 15.65 15.60 -24.67
N VAL A 300 14.40 15.40 -25.11
CA VAL A 300 13.25 16.20 -24.72
C VAL A 300 12.19 15.35 -24.01
N ILE A 301 11.83 15.78 -22.81
CA ILE A 301 10.83 15.14 -21.97
C ILE A 301 9.66 16.11 -21.81
N GLY A 302 8.45 15.62 -22.02
CA GLY A 302 7.24 16.44 -21.96
C GLY A 302 6.20 15.75 -21.11
N LEU A 303 5.49 16.56 -20.34
CA LEU A 303 4.32 16.15 -19.58
C LEU A 303 3.26 17.25 -19.68
N ARG A 304 2.04 16.88 -20.03
CA ARG A 304 0.91 17.80 -20.10
C ARG A 304 0.65 18.42 -18.73
N GLN A 305 0.33 19.72 -18.73
CA GLN A 305 -0.04 20.46 -17.52
C GLN A 305 -1.17 19.76 -16.73
N GLY A 306 -1.04 19.72 -15.41
CA GLY A 306 -1.96 19.08 -14.47
C GLY A 306 -1.64 17.62 -14.17
N LEU A 307 -0.71 16.99 -14.89
CA LEU A 307 -0.31 15.59 -14.68
C LEU A 307 0.88 15.41 -13.73
N ALA A 308 1.51 16.49 -13.24
CA ALA A 308 2.61 16.38 -12.28
C ALA A 308 2.20 15.62 -11.02
N GLY A 309 2.91 14.54 -10.68
CA GLY A 309 2.57 13.66 -9.54
C GLY A 309 1.42 12.69 -9.79
N CYS A 310 0.71 12.81 -10.93
CA CYS A 310 -0.27 11.81 -11.36
C CYS A 310 0.35 10.72 -12.23
N ILE A 311 1.36 11.07 -13.02
CA ILE A 311 2.13 10.17 -13.90
C ILE A 311 3.61 10.52 -13.75
N VAL A 312 4.46 9.50 -13.68
CA VAL A 312 5.93 9.67 -13.66
C VAL A 312 6.52 9.20 -14.99
N PRO A 313 7.13 10.08 -15.80
CA PRO A 313 7.75 9.71 -17.07
C PRO A 313 8.93 8.72 -16.90
N SER A 314 8.69 7.43 -17.16
CA SER A 314 9.73 6.38 -17.03
C SER A 314 10.89 6.49 -18.01
N LYS A 315 10.73 7.19 -19.13
CA LYS A 315 11.81 7.39 -20.12
C LYS A 315 13.01 8.15 -19.56
N LEU A 316 12.81 8.95 -18.50
CA LEU A 316 13.87 9.70 -17.84
C LEU A 316 15.03 8.78 -17.44
N TYR A 317 14.73 7.63 -16.85
CA TYR A 317 15.76 6.76 -16.29
C TYR A 317 16.69 6.19 -17.35
N GLY A 318 16.18 5.87 -18.54
CA GLY A 318 17.02 5.45 -19.67
C GLY A 318 17.90 6.58 -20.20
N ILE A 319 17.39 7.82 -20.22
CA ILE A 319 18.14 9.02 -20.64
C ILE A 319 19.31 9.28 -19.66
N LEU A 320 19.02 9.20 -18.36
CA LEU A 320 20.03 9.29 -17.30
C LEU A 320 21.10 8.21 -17.48
N ALA A 321 20.68 6.95 -17.67
CA ALA A 321 21.60 5.83 -17.86
C ALA A 321 22.50 6.01 -19.08
N ALA A 322 21.99 6.54 -20.19
CA ALA A 322 22.79 6.85 -21.38
C ALA A 322 23.77 8.03 -21.19
N GLY A 323 23.72 8.73 -20.05
CA GLY A 323 24.57 9.89 -19.77
C GLY A 323 24.28 11.08 -20.68
N ARG A 324 23.02 11.25 -21.08
CA ARG A 324 22.59 12.35 -21.96
C ARG A 324 21.79 13.38 -21.16
N PRO A 325 22.07 14.69 -21.33
CA PRO A 325 21.26 15.72 -20.72
C PRO A 325 19.91 15.81 -21.43
N TYR A 326 18.98 16.53 -20.84
CA TYR A 326 17.66 16.73 -21.42
C TYR A 326 17.10 18.12 -21.13
N VAL A 327 16.09 18.51 -21.93
CA VAL A 327 15.21 19.62 -21.63
C VAL A 327 13.82 19.07 -21.30
N ALA A 328 13.31 19.34 -20.10
CA ALA A 328 12.02 18.86 -19.64
C ALA A 328 10.97 19.98 -19.65
N ALA A 329 9.98 19.86 -20.53
CA ALA A 329 8.78 20.69 -20.58
C ALA A 329 7.73 20.14 -19.60
N VAL A 330 7.88 20.49 -18.32
CA VAL A 330 7.12 19.92 -17.19
C VAL A 330 6.82 20.98 -16.13
N GLU A 331 5.81 20.74 -15.29
CA GLU A 331 5.53 21.60 -14.14
C GLU A 331 6.66 21.48 -13.09
N PRO A 332 6.97 22.55 -12.33
CA PRO A 332 8.01 22.51 -11.28
C PRO A 332 7.79 21.42 -10.23
N ALA A 333 6.53 21.10 -9.92
CA ALA A 333 6.17 20.02 -8.99
C ALA A 333 6.35 18.61 -9.58
N CYS A 334 6.78 18.45 -10.84
CA CYS A 334 6.93 17.14 -11.46
C CYS A 334 8.17 16.40 -10.92
N GLU A 335 8.09 15.06 -10.84
CA GLU A 335 9.23 14.22 -10.46
C GLU A 335 10.47 14.46 -11.32
N VAL A 336 10.26 14.68 -12.63
CA VAL A 336 11.36 15.00 -13.55
C VAL A 336 12.05 16.30 -13.14
N ALA A 337 11.29 17.32 -12.70
CA ALA A 337 11.86 18.59 -12.25
C ALA A 337 12.63 18.45 -10.93
N ASN A 338 12.12 17.64 -9.99
CA ASN A 338 12.81 17.33 -8.74
C ASN A 338 14.16 16.66 -8.99
N ILE A 339 14.20 15.66 -9.89
CA ILE A 339 15.44 14.96 -10.26
C ILE A 339 16.40 15.93 -10.97
N THR A 340 15.91 16.76 -11.90
CA THR A 340 16.71 17.77 -12.57
C THR A 340 17.38 18.71 -11.57
N PHE A 341 16.62 19.26 -10.62
CA PHE A 341 17.14 20.20 -9.62
C PHE A 341 18.15 19.53 -8.68
N LYS A 342 17.82 18.32 -8.20
CA LYS A 342 18.66 17.60 -7.23
C LYS A 342 20.01 17.17 -7.81
N HIS A 343 20.02 16.78 -9.09
CA HIS A 343 21.21 16.19 -9.72
C HIS A 343 21.89 17.10 -10.75
N ASP A 344 21.31 18.26 -11.05
CA ASP A 344 21.79 19.19 -12.07
C ASP A 344 22.09 18.49 -13.40
N CYS A 345 21.09 17.78 -13.94
CA CYS A 345 21.25 16.87 -15.08
C CYS A 345 20.44 17.25 -16.34
N GLY A 346 19.86 18.46 -16.36
CA GLY A 346 19.05 18.94 -17.48
C GLY A 346 18.52 20.36 -17.26
N LEU A 347 17.80 20.87 -18.25
CA LEU A 347 17.13 22.18 -18.18
C LEU A 347 15.61 22.03 -18.13
N LEU A 348 14.92 23.02 -17.57
CA LEU A 348 13.47 23.01 -17.42
C LEU A 348 12.81 24.07 -18.31
N ALA A 349 11.64 23.72 -18.84
CA ALA A 349 10.73 24.61 -19.54
C ALA A 349 9.30 24.41 -19.01
N PRO A 350 8.44 25.45 -18.99
CA PRO A 350 7.04 25.28 -18.67
C PRO A 350 6.33 24.32 -19.65
N PRO A 351 5.35 23.52 -19.19
CA PRO A 351 4.61 22.63 -20.07
C PRO A 351 3.80 23.45 -21.08
N GLY A 352 3.89 23.09 -22.37
CA GLY A 352 3.17 23.82 -23.42
C GLY A 352 3.90 25.05 -23.97
N ASP A 353 5.03 25.47 -23.37
CA ASP A 353 5.76 26.64 -23.83
C ASP A 353 6.86 26.26 -24.83
N ALA A 354 6.51 26.29 -26.12
CA ALA A 354 7.43 25.98 -27.20
C ALA A 354 8.57 27.00 -27.35
N ALA A 355 8.37 28.25 -26.92
CA ALA A 355 9.38 29.30 -27.03
C ALA A 355 10.51 29.08 -26.02
N VAL A 356 10.16 28.83 -24.77
CA VAL A 356 11.14 28.51 -23.72
C VAL A 356 11.82 27.18 -24.01
N LEU A 357 11.07 26.16 -24.45
CA LEU A 357 11.66 24.88 -24.85
C LEU A 357 12.72 25.07 -25.96
N ALA A 358 12.39 25.81 -27.03
CA ALA A 358 13.33 26.12 -28.10
C ALA A 358 14.57 26.89 -27.60
N SER A 359 14.38 27.87 -26.71
CA SER A 359 15.48 28.63 -26.13
C SER A 359 16.44 27.76 -25.32
N ARG A 360 15.92 26.80 -24.53
CA ARG A 360 16.76 25.88 -23.74
C ARG A 360 17.49 24.85 -24.59
N VAL A 361 16.86 24.39 -25.67
CA VAL A 361 17.54 23.56 -26.67
C VAL A 361 18.68 24.33 -27.33
N LEU A 362 18.45 25.60 -27.69
CA LEU A 362 19.44 26.47 -28.31
C LEU A 362 20.61 26.79 -27.36
N GLU A 363 20.34 26.94 -26.07
CA GLU A 363 21.34 27.08 -25.02
C GLU A 363 22.32 25.90 -25.00
N LEU A 364 21.80 24.66 -24.95
CA LEU A 364 22.65 23.45 -24.98
C LEU A 364 23.33 23.22 -26.34
N TYR A 365 22.72 23.67 -27.43
CA TYR A 365 23.33 23.62 -28.77
C TYR A 365 24.55 24.55 -28.87
N ARG A 366 24.48 25.73 -28.25
CA ARG A 366 25.56 26.74 -28.27
C ARG A 366 26.63 26.46 -27.23
N ASP A 367 26.24 26.02 -26.03
CA ASP A 367 27.15 25.68 -24.95
C ASP A 367 27.36 24.16 -24.84
N ARG A 368 28.40 23.68 -25.54
CA ARG A 368 28.76 22.26 -25.55
C ARG A 368 29.41 21.79 -24.25
N GLU A 369 29.99 22.70 -23.48
CA GLU A 369 30.57 22.37 -22.19
C GLU A 369 29.47 22.10 -21.18
N LEU A 370 28.47 22.98 -21.10
CA LEU A 370 27.26 22.77 -20.29
C LEU A 370 26.55 21.46 -20.69
N CYS A 371 26.39 21.22 -21.99
CA CYS A 371 25.78 19.97 -22.48
C CYS A 371 26.52 18.72 -21.98
N ARG A 372 27.86 18.72 -22.01
CA ARG A 372 28.67 17.59 -21.50
C ARG A 372 28.61 17.49 -19.98
N HIS A 373 28.63 18.62 -19.27
CA HIS A 373 28.52 18.69 -17.82
C HIS A 373 27.21 18.06 -17.33
N LEU A 374 26.07 18.51 -17.86
CA LEU A 374 24.75 17.98 -17.52
C LEU A 374 24.62 16.49 -17.89
N GLY A 375 25.21 16.05 -18.99
CA GLY A 375 25.24 14.62 -19.38
C GLY A 375 26.04 13.74 -18.42
N ALA A 376 27.20 14.22 -17.95
CA ALA A 376 27.98 13.54 -16.94
C ALA A 376 27.22 13.46 -15.59
N ASN A 377 26.52 14.54 -15.23
CA ASN A 377 25.66 14.57 -14.04
C ASN A 377 24.49 13.58 -14.19
N ALA A 378 23.88 13.50 -15.37
CA ALA A 378 22.82 12.54 -15.69
C ALA A 378 23.26 11.08 -15.49
N ARG A 379 24.47 10.72 -15.93
CA ARG A 379 25.01 9.37 -15.70
C ARG A 379 25.22 9.08 -14.22
N ARG A 380 25.77 10.03 -13.45
CA ARG A 380 25.93 9.86 -11.99
C ARG A 380 24.58 9.75 -11.28
N ALA A 381 23.56 10.49 -11.73
CA ALA A 381 22.21 10.38 -11.19
C ALA A 381 21.61 8.99 -11.44
N ALA A 382 21.87 8.39 -12.61
CA ALA A 382 21.33 7.08 -12.99
C ALA A 382 21.65 5.96 -11.98
N GLU A 383 22.80 6.03 -11.31
CA GLU A 383 23.20 5.04 -10.29
C GLU A 383 22.22 4.97 -9.11
N SER A 384 21.56 6.08 -8.78
CA SER A 384 20.52 6.12 -7.73
C SER A 384 19.21 5.47 -8.17
N PHE A 385 19.03 5.23 -9.47
CA PHE A 385 17.81 4.70 -10.08
C PHE A 385 18.06 3.42 -10.87
N ASP A 386 19.16 2.72 -10.56
CA ASP A 386 19.53 1.48 -11.23
C ASP A 386 18.59 0.33 -10.81
N ARG A 387 18.29 -0.55 -11.78
CA ARG A 387 17.35 -1.67 -11.65
C ARG A 387 17.62 -2.54 -10.41
N PRO A 388 18.84 -3.09 -10.21
CA PRO A 388 19.22 -3.80 -8.98
C PRO A 388 18.76 -3.13 -7.69
N GLY A 389 19.07 -1.84 -7.51
CA GLY A 389 18.78 -1.10 -6.29
C GLY A 389 17.28 -0.91 -6.06
N GLN A 390 16.52 -0.61 -7.12
CA GLN A 390 15.06 -0.49 -7.01
C GLN A 390 14.40 -1.84 -6.70
N VAL A 391 14.85 -2.93 -7.34
CA VAL A 391 14.34 -4.29 -7.04
C VAL A 391 14.65 -4.71 -5.61
N ASP A 392 15.86 -4.44 -5.12
CA ASP A 392 16.24 -4.74 -3.74
C ASP A 392 15.34 -3.97 -2.74
N ALA A 393 14.96 -2.73 -3.07
CA ALA A 393 14.00 -1.94 -2.29
C ALA A 393 12.59 -2.58 -2.28
N TYR A 394 12.09 -3.05 -3.42
CA TYR A 394 10.83 -3.80 -3.49
C TYR A 394 10.90 -5.07 -2.63
N ALA A 395 11.96 -5.86 -2.77
CA ALA A 395 12.13 -7.11 -2.02
C ALA A 395 12.11 -6.89 -0.50
N ARG A 396 12.74 -5.81 -0.03
CA ARG A 396 12.71 -5.40 1.38
C ARG A 396 11.30 -5.08 1.85
N ILE A 397 10.56 -4.22 1.15
CA ILE A 397 9.18 -3.85 1.52
C ILE A 397 8.26 -5.08 1.53
N LEU A 398 8.41 -5.97 0.55
CA LEU A 398 7.62 -7.20 0.49
C LEU A 398 7.90 -8.12 1.67
N ARG A 399 9.18 -8.32 2.03
CA ARG A 399 9.57 -9.12 3.20
C ARG A 399 9.08 -8.49 4.51
N GLU A 400 9.25 -7.18 4.68
CA GLU A 400 8.76 -6.44 5.84
C GLU A 400 7.25 -6.66 6.00
N ALA A 401 6.47 -6.39 4.95
CA ALA A 401 5.03 -6.62 4.95
C ALA A 401 4.70 -8.07 5.34
N GLY A 402 5.33 -9.06 4.67
CA GLY A 402 5.12 -10.48 4.94
C GLY A 402 5.48 -10.93 6.36
N SER A 403 6.44 -10.26 7.00
CA SER A 403 6.92 -10.58 8.36
C SER A 403 6.08 -9.98 9.49
N GLU A 404 5.35 -8.88 9.23
CA GLU A 404 4.58 -8.19 10.25
C GLU A 404 3.49 -9.10 10.85
N PRO A 405 3.32 -9.13 12.19
CA PRO A 405 2.28 -9.90 12.84
C PRO A 405 0.89 -9.43 12.38
N ARG A 406 0.08 -10.37 11.89
CA ARG A 406 -1.22 -10.09 11.27
C ARG A 406 -2.14 -9.32 12.23
N PRO A 407 -2.82 -8.24 11.80
CA PRO A 407 -3.94 -7.69 12.55
C PRO A 407 -5.03 -8.75 12.59
N VAL A 408 -5.36 -9.18 13.79
CA VAL A 408 -6.25 -10.32 13.99
C VAL A 408 -7.68 -9.90 13.66
N ARG A 409 -8.15 -10.28 12.46
CA ARG A 409 -9.49 -9.90 11.96
C ARG A 409 -10.56 -10.33 12.96
N GLN A 410 -11.31 -9.35 13.47
CA GLN A 410 -12.40 -9.63 14.38
C GLN A 410 -13.58 -10.25 13.62
N SER A 411 -14.14 -11.34 14.16
CA SER A 411 -15.28 -12.01 13.55
C SER A 411 -16.52 -11.13 13.66
N ARG A 412 -17.15 -10.79 12.52
CA ARG A 412 -18.41 -10.03 12.51
C ARG A 412 -19.53 -10.80 13.24
N ARG A 413 -19.56 -12.13 13.09
CA ARG A 413 -20.53 -12.99 13.78
C ARG A 413 -20.32 -12.94 15.29
N LYS A 414 -19.06 -13.02 15.75
CA LYS A 414 -18.71 -12.83 17.15
C LYS A 414 -19.17 -11.46 17.65
N ARG A 415 -18.90 -10.40 16.90
CA ARG A 415 -19.31 -9.04 17.30
C ARG A 415 -20.82 -8.89 17.41
N ALA A 416 -21.58 -9.40 16.44
CA ALA A 416 -23.04 -9.37 16.50
C ALA A 416 -23.56 -10.14 17.73
N PHE A 417 -22.98 -11.30 18.02
CA PHE A 417 -23.29 -12.08 19.21
C PHE A 417 -22.96 -11.34 20.51
N ASP A 418 -21.76 -10.74 20.62
CA ASP A 418 -21.35 -9.96 21.80
C ASP A 418 -22.32 -8.80 22.06
N VAL A 419 -22.75 -8.08 21.01
CA VAL A 419 -23.69 -6.95 21.16
C VAL A 419 -25.06 -7.44 21.60
N ALA A 420 -25.57 -8.51 20.98
CA ALA A 420 -26.88 -9.06 21.32
C ALA A 420 -26.93 -9.58 22.77
N LEU A 421 -25.92 -10.37 23.17
CA LEU A 421 -25.85 -10.94 24.51
C LEU A 421 -25.61 -9.86 25.58
N ALA A 422 -24.77 -8.86 25.29
CA ALA A 422 -24.55 -7.74 26.22
C ALA A 422 -25.80 -6.86 26.35
N GLY A 423 -26.49 -6.57 25.24
CA GLY A 423 -27.75 -5.83 25.26
C GLY A 423 -28.82 -6.54 26.09
N LEU A 424 -29.00 -7.85 25.89
CA LEU A 424 -29.91 -8.65 26.71
C LEU A 424 -29.50 -8.64 28.19
N GLY A 425 -28.21 -8.82 28.48
CA GLY A 425 -27.68 -8.78 29.85
C GLY A 425 -27.89 -7.43 30.55
N LEU A 426 -27.75 -6.31 29.83
CA LEU A 426 -28.02 -4.98 30.38
C LEU A 426 -29.49 -4.81 30.76
N VAL A 427 -30.42 -5.25 29.90
CA VAL A 427 -31.87 -5.18 30.18
C VAL A 427 -32.24 -6.06 31.36
N LEU A 428 -31.81 -7.32 31.36
CA LEU A 428 -32.16 -8.28 32.43
C LEU A 428 -31.53 -7.92 33.77
N SER A 429 -30.34 -7.30 33.78
CA SER A 429 -29.68 -6.90 35.02
C SER A 429 -30.12 -5.53 35.55
N ALA A 430 -30.87 -4.72 34.79
CA ALA A 430 -31.25 -3.36 35.20
C ALA A 430 -31.89 -3.26 36.61
N PRO A 431 -32.80 -4.16 37.03
CA PRO A 431 -33.35 -4.13 38.40
C PRO A 431 -32.27 -4.35 39.47
N LEU A 432 -31.31 -5.25 39.20
CA LEU A 432 -30.19 -5.52 40.09
C LEU A 432 -29.26 -4.31 40.20
N TRP A 433 -29.07 -3.54 39.12
CA TRP A 433 -28.25 -2.32 39.16
C TRP A 433 -28.83 -1.29 40.14
N ALA A 434 -30.16 -1.13 40.18
CA ALA A 434 -30.83 -0.25 41.14
C ALA A 434 -30.62 -0.73 42.59
N LEU A 435 -30.76 -2.03 42.85
CA LEU A 435 -30.53 -2.61 44.18
C LEU A 435 -29.08 -2.43 44.64
N VAL A 436 -28.10 -2.67 43.76
CA VAL A 436 -26.68 -2.47 44.05
C VAL A 436 -26.38 -0.98 44.30
N ALA A 437 -26.97 -0.09 43.51
CA ALA A 437 -26.83 1.36 43.71
C ALA A 437 -27.34 1.79 45.09
N ILE A 438 -28.52 1.30 45.50
CA ILE A 438 -29.09 1.54 46.83
C ILE A 438 -28.17 0.98 47.92
N ALA A 439 -27.72 -0.27 47.78
CA ALA A 439 -26.85 -0.91 48.77
C ALA A 439 -25.52 -0.15 48.97
N ILE A 440 -24.90 0.30 47.87
CA ILE A 440 -23.69 1.13 47.93
C ILE A 440 -23.99 2.47 48.61
N LYS A 441 -25.12 3.11 48.30
CA LYS A 441 -25.50 4.39 48.90
C LYS A 441 -25.83 4.29 50.39
N LEU A 442 -26.48 3.21 50.82
CA LEU A 442 -26.78 2.95 52.23
C LEU A 442 -25.54 2.50 53.01
N GLY A 443 -24.57 1.85 52.35
CA GLY A 443 -23.37 1.34 53.01
C GLY A 443 -22.37 2.43 53.42
N ASP A 444 -21.96 3.27 52.48
CA ASP A 444 -20.92 4.30 52.72
C ASP A 444 -21.13 5.60 51.91
N GLY A 445 -22.28 5.77 51.25
CA GLY A 445 -22.70 7.01 50.58
C GLY A 445 -21.94 7.41 49.30
N GLY A 446 -20.82 6.77 48.99
CA GLY A 446 -19.95 7.13 47.86
C GLY A 446 -20.54 6.84 46.46
N PRO A 447 -19.74 6.99 45.38
CA PRO A 447 -20.22 6.83 44.01
C PRO A 447 -20.59 5.38 43.68
N VAL A 448 -21.63 5.17 42.87
CA VAL A 448 -22.10 3.81 42.52
C VAL A 448 -21.15 3.11 41.55
N LEU A 449 -20.70 3.85 40.53
CA LEU A 449 -19.80 3.34 39.51
C LEU A 449 -18.36 3.79 39.76
N PHE A 450 -17.44 2.92 39.39
CA PHE A 450 -16.01 3.16 39.35
C PHE A 450 -15.51 2.91 37.93
N SER A 451 -14.64 3.79 37.43
CA SER A 451 -14.05 3.67 36.09
C SER A 451 -12.54 3.71 36.16
N GLN A 452 -11.86 2.79 35.47
CA GLN A 452 -10.41 2.74 35.39
C GLN A 452 -9.92 2.58 33.96
N GLU A 453 -8.81 3.22 33.63
CA GLU A 453 -8.18 3.09 32.31
C GLU A 453 -7.56 1.69 32.12
N ARG A 454 -7.80 1.11 30.95
CA ARG A 454 -7.35 -0.23 30.58
C ARG A 454 -6.88 -0.26 29.13
N VAL A 455 -6.00 -1.20 28.80
CA VAL A 455 -5.50 -1.38 27.44
C VAL A 455 -6.44 -2.26 26.62
N GLY A 456 -6.93 -1.72 25.50
CA GLY A 456 -7.85 -2.35 24.56
C GLY A 456 -7.18 -2.88 23.29
N VAL A 457 -7.99 -3.08 22.24
CA VAL A 457 -7.48 -3.58 20.96
C VAL A 457 -6.53 -2.57 20.30
N GLY A 458 -5.43 -3.07 19.74
CA GLY A 458 -4.38 -2.25 19.11
C GLY A 458 -3.63 -1.36 20.09
N GLY A 459 -3.65 -1.68 21.39
CA GLY A 459 -2.98 -0.90 22.43
C GLY A 459 -3.73 0.37 22.84
N ARG A 460 -4.94 0.60 22.31
CA ARG A 460 -5.71 1.82 22.59
C ARG A 460 -6.29 1.80 24.01
N PRO A 461 -6.10 2.85 24.82
CA PRO A 461 -6.70 2.92 26.14
C PRO A 461 -8.23 3.08 26.06
N PHE A 462 -8.96 2.49 27.01
CA PHE A 462 -10.39 2.68 27.20
C PHE A 462 -10.75 2.69 28.69
N ARG A 463 -11.91 3.23 29.04
CA ARG A 463 -12.41 3.26 30.42
C ARG A 463 -13.26 2.02 30.71
N SER A 464 -12.77 1.15 31.59
CA SER A 464 -13.52 -0.03 32.05
C SER A 464 -14.41 0.35 33.23
N LEU A 465 -15.71 0.05 33.13
CA LEU A 465 -16.71 0.36 34.15
C LEU A 465 -16.92 -0.81 35.12
N LYS A 466 -17.08 -0.52 36.41
CA LYS A 466 -17.41 -1.48 37.46
C LYS A 466 -18.34 -0.86 38.51
N PHE A 467 -19.00 -1.68 39.30
CA PHE A 467 -19.57 -1.19 40.56
C PHE A 467 -18.44 -0.96 41.56
N ARG A 468 -18.58 0.10 42.35
CA ARG A 468 -17.60 0.40 43.38
C ARG A 468 -17.65 -0.68 44.46
N SER A 469 -16.51 -1.34 44.67
CA SER A 469 -16.32 -2.35 45.70
C SER A 469 -15.24 -1.98 46.74
N MET A 470 -14.66 -0.79 46.61
CA MET A 470 -13.62 -0.26 47.49
C MET A 470 -13.97 1.15 47.96
N VAL A 471 -13.33 1.59 49.05
CA VAL A 471 -13.44 2.95 49.58
C VAL A 471 -13.06 4.00 48.52
N PRO A 472 -13.61 5.23 48.59
CA PRO A 472 -13.18 6.33 47.73
C PRO A 472 -11.64 6.53 47.81
N ASP A 473 -11.02 6.92 46.70
CA ASP A 473 -9.58 7.19 46.61
C ASP A 473 -8.63 6.01 46.90
N ALA A 474 -9.12 4.77 46.84
CA ALA A 474 -8.29 3.56 46.96
C ALA A 474 -7.14 3.47 45.93
N GLU A 475 -7.20 4.25 44.85
CA GLU A 475 -6.13 4.37 43.83
C GLU A 475 -4.90 5.16 44.33
N ARG A 476 -5.01 5.96 45.40
CA ARG A 476 -3.86 6.67 46.01
C ARG A 476 -2.79 5.72 46.55
N PHE A 477 -3.13 4.46 46.78
CA PHE A 477 -2.22 3.40 47.20
C PHE A 477 -1.44 2.76 46.02
N GLY A 478 -1.58 3.28 44.79
CA GLY A 478 -0.91 2.78 43.59
C GLY A 478 -1.61 1.57 42.94
N PRO A 479 -1.05 1.02 41.84
CA PRO A 479 -1.64 -0.05 41.05
C PRO A 479 -1.48 -1.44 41.71
N LEU A 480 -1.67 -1.53 43.02
CA LEU A 480 -1.49 -2.77 43.79
C LEU A 480 -2.70 -3.69 43.66
N GLN A 481 -2.46 -4.96 43.35
CA GLN A 481 -3.49 -5.99 43.27
C GLN A 481 -4.10 -6.26 44.65
N ALA A 482 -5.43 -6.23 44.74
CA ALA A 482 -6.16 -6.48 45.98
C ALA A 482 -5.88 -7.87 46.56
N MET A 483 -5.55 -7.93 47.86
CA MET A 483 -5.29 -9.17 48.61
C MET A 483 -6.50 -9.59 49.44
N GLN A 484 -6.42 -10.75 50.11
CA GLN A 484 -7.49 -11.20 51.01
C GLN A 484 -7.40 -10.43 52.33
N GLY A 485 -8.53 -9.94 52.83
CA GLY A 485 -8.56 -9.05 53.99
C GLY A 485 -8.12 -7.62 53.69
N ASP A 486 -8.12 -7.19 52.42
CA ASP A 486 -7.77 -5.84 52.03
C ASP A 486 -8.72 -4.82 52.67
N CYS A 487 -8.18 -3.97 53.54
CA CYS A 487 -8.93 -2.96 54.30
C CYS A 487 -9.63 -1.91 53.42
N ARG A 488 -9.28 -1.84 52.13
CA ARG A 488 -9.91 -0.94 51.16
C ARG A 488 -11.25 -1.46 50.67
N ILE A 489 -11.61 -2.73 50.89
CA ILE A 489 -12.85 -3.33 50.40
C ILE A 489 -14.00 -3.01 51.36
N THR A 490 -15.11 -2.48 50.83
CA THR A 490 -16.30 -2.18 51.66
C THR A 490 -17.09 -3.46 51.97
N PRO A 491 -17.94 -3.50 53.02
CA PRO A 491 -18.76 -4.68 53.32
C PRO A 491 -19.67 -5.09 52.16
N VAL A 492 -20.30 -4.12 51.48
CA VAL A 492 -21.07 -4.36 50.25
C VAL A 492 -20.15 -4.82 49.12
N GLY A 493 -18.97 -4.20 48.99
CA GLY A 493 -17.94 -4.56 48.02
C GLY A 493 -17.44 -6.00 48.16
N TYR A 494 -17.37 -6.54 49.38
CA TYR A 494 -17.00 -7.93 49.62
C TYR A 494 -17.97 -8.90 48.92
N TRP A 495 -19.28 -8.69 49.07
CA TRP A 495 -20.32 -9.49 48.43
C TRP A 495 -20.34 -9.31 46.90
N LEU A 496 -20.18 -8.07 46.42
CA LEU A 496 -20.13 -7.78 44.98
C LEU A 496 -18.97 -8.50 44.30
N ARG A 497 -17.80 -8.56 44.94
CA ARG A 497 -16.61 -9.24 44.42
C ARG A 497 -16.69 -10.76 44.54
N ALA A 498 -17.32 -11.27 45.60
CA ALA A 498 -17.53 -12.71 45.79
C ALA A 498 -18.47 -13.29 44.71
N SER A 499 -19.48 -12.52 44.31
CA SER A 499 -20.46 -12.88 43.28
C SER A 499 -20.07 -12.46 41.85
N ALA A 500 -18.94 -11.74 41.69
CA ALA A 500 -18.53 -11.09 40.44
C ALA A 500 -19.54 -10.08 39.86
N ILE A 501 -20.53 -9.66 40.68
CA ILE A 501 -21.51 -8.63 40.30
C ILE A 501 -20.81 -7.28 40.08
N ASP A 502 -19.64 -7.05 40.70
CA ASP A 502 -18.85 -5.82 40.51
C ASP A 502 -18.43 -5.58 39.05
N GLU A 503 -18.32 -6.62 38.23
CA GLU A 503 -17.94 -6.54 36.81
C GLU A 503 -19.14 -6.39 35.87
N LEU A 504 -20.40 -6.44 36.35
CA LEU A 504 -21.60 -6.29 35.50
C LEU A 504 -21.62 -5.02 34.64
N PRO A 505 -21.15 -3.84 35.12
CA PRO A 505 -21.10 -2.65 34.27
C PRO A 505 -20.22 -2.76 33.04
N GLN A 506 -19.31 -3.75 32.98
CA GLN A 506 -18.51 -4.04 31.79
C GLN A 506 -19.36 -4.55 30.61
N LEU A 507 -20.61 -4.99 30.83
CA LEU A 507 -21.55 -5.29 29.75
C LEU A 507 -21.75 -4.06 28.84
N TRP A 508 -21.69 -2.84 29.38
CA TRP A 508 -21.70 -1.62 28.58
C TRP A 508 -20.46 -1.49 27.69
N ASN A 509 -19.26 -1.77 28.23
CA ASN A 509 -18.02 -1.78 27.43
C ASN A 509 -18.05 -2.83 26.32
N ILE A 510 -18.67 -3.98 26.57
CA ILE A 510 -18.92 -4.98 25.53
C ILE A 510 -19.91 -4.43 24.50
N PHE A 511 -21.02 -3.82 24.92
CA PHE A 511 -22.03 -3.27 24.01
C PHE A 511 -21.46 -2.18 23.08
N VAL A 512 -20.69 -1.22 23.62
CA VAL A 512 -20.06 -0.13 22.85
C VAL A 512 -18.89 -0.64 21.98
N GLY A 513 -18.20 -1.70 22.42
CA GLY A 513 -17.21 -2.41 21.61
C GLY A 513 -15.76 -2.21 22.01
N ASP A 514 -15.53 -1.74 23.23
CA ASP A 514 -14.21 -1.71 23.86
C ASP A 514 -13.76 -3.11 24.28
N MET A 515 -14.71 -3.93 24.74
CA MET A 515 -14.50 -5.30 25.24
C MET A 515 -15.30 -6.34 24.44
N SER A 516 -15.04 -7.62 24.73
CA SER A 516 -15.80 -8.79 24.29
C SER A 516 -16.13 -9.66 25.51
N PHE A 517 -17.09 -10.59 25.39
CA PHE A 517 -17.30 -11.56 26.47
C PHE A 517 -16.07 -12.45 26.66
N VAL A 518 -15.44 -12.88 25.57
CA VAL A 518 -14.28 -13.79 25.62
C VAL A 518 -13.06 -13.16 24.98
N GLY A 519 -11.97 -13.12 25.73
CA GLY A 519 -10.69 -12.56 25.30
C GLY A 519 -9.63 -12.53 26.40
N PRO A 520 -8.41 -12.07 26.09
CA PRO A 520 -7.38 -11.76 27.09
C PRO A 520 -7.90 -10.72 28.09
N ARG A 521 -7.53 -10.83 29.37
CA ARG A 521 -8.02 -9.87 30.38
C ARG A 521 -7.51 -8.45 30.11
N ALA A 522 -8.35 -7.43 30.27
CA ALA A 522 -7.93 -6.04 30.18
C ALA A 522 -6.95 -5.69 31.32
N LEU A 523 -5.74 -5.25 30.99
CA LEU A 523 -4.71 -4.88 31.97
C LEU A 523 -4.64 -3.36 32.15
N VAL A 524 -4.10 -2.92 33.29
CA VAL A 524 -3.85 -1.50 33.54
C VAL A 524 -2.65 -1.07 32.69
N PRO A 525 -2.64 0.14 32.10
CA PRO A 525 -1.44 0.68 31.46
C PRO A 525 -0.25 0.66 32.43
N ALA A 526 0.93 0.27 31.92
CA ALA A 526 2.18 0.23 32.70
C ALA A 526 2.15 -0.64 33.98
N GLU A 527 1.29 -1.67 34.04
CA GLU A 527 1.22 -2.60 35.17
C GLU A 527 2.58 -3.31 35.42
N ILE A 528 3.05 -3.25 36.67
CA ILE A 528 4.31 -3.85 37.15
C ILE A 528 3.96 -5.08 37.99
N GLU A 529 4.55 -6.22 37.67
CA GLU A 529 4.37 -7.45 38.45
C GLU A 529 5.52 -7.61 39.46
N THR A 530 5.19 -7.79 40.74
CA THR A 530 6.13 -8.16 41.80
C THR A 530 6.29 -9.68 41.82
N SER A 531 7.47 -10.19 41.49
CA SER A 531 7.75 -11.62 41.56
C SER A 531 8.01 -12.06 43.01
N SER A 532 7.79 -13.34 43.33
CA SER A 532 8.00 -13.93 44.66
C SER A 532 9.44 -13.80 45.21
N GLY A 533 10.40 -13.36 44.38
CA GLY A 533 11.78 -13.02 44.77
C GLY A 533 12.12 -11.52 44.74
N GLY A 534 11.12 -10.62 44.76
CA GLY A 534 11.34 -9.16 44.85
C GLY A 534 11.67 -8.43 43.54
N ALA A 535 11.84 -9.14 42.42
CA ALA A 535 12.10 -8.50 41.13
C ALA A 535 10.84 -7.80 40.57
N LEU A 536 10.95 -6.49 40.33
CA LEU A 536 9.95 -5.67 39.63
C LEU A 536 10.21 -5.75 38.12
N GLY A 537 9.23 -6.23 37.35
CA GLY A 537 9.31 -6.24 35.89
C GLY A 537 8.06 -5.66 35.25
N ARG A 538 8.21 -4.73 34.29
CA ARG A 538 7.06 -4.28 33.48
C ARG A 538 6.54 -5.46 32.66
N LEU A 539 5.22 -5.59 32.58
CA LEU A 539 4.59 -6.63 31.77
C LEU A 539 4.78 -6.40 30.27
N ALA A 540 5.04 -5.15 29.86
CA ALA A 540 5.32 -4.78 28.47
C ALA A 540 6.61 -5.42 27.91
N ASP A 541 7.58 -5.71 28.77
CA ASP A 541 8.89 -6.27 28.36
C ASP A 541 8.83 -7.78 28.10
N VAL A 542 7.66 -8.40 28.31
CA VAL A 542 7.48 -9.85 28.12
C VAL A 542 7.38 -10.16 26.62
N PRO A 543 8.20 -11.08 26.08
CA PRO A 543 8.13 -11.45 24.67
C PRO A 543 6.72 -11.86 24.24
N GLY A 544 6.18 -11.15 23.25
CA GLY A 544 4.85 -11.39 22.72
C GLY A 544 3.71 -10.70 23.48
N TYR A 545 4.00 -9.81 24.45
CA TYR A 545 3.00 -8.98 25.13
C TYR A 545 2.08 -8.27 24.14
N GLU A 546 2.62 -7.60 23.12
CA GLU A 546 1.83 -6.88 22.12
C GLU A 546 0.83 -7.73 21.34
N ARG A 547 1.07 -9.04 21.23
CA ARG A 547 0.15 -9.94 20.53
C ARG A 547 -1.20 -10.01 21.24
N ARG A 548 -1.25 -9.77 22.55
CA ARG A 548 -2.51 -9.77 23.31
C ARG A 548 -3.49 -8.70 22.87
N HIS A 549 -2.98 -7.55 22.41
CA HIS A 549 -3.75 -6.42 21.96
C HIS A 549 -4.34 -6.63 20.55
N GLN A 550 -4.04 -7.76 19.89
CA GLN A 550 -4.57 -8.04 18.56
C GLN A 550 -6.09 -8.32 18.58
N VAL A 551 -6.65 -8.70 19.72
CA VAL A 551 -8.09 -8.94 19.92
C VAL A 551 -8.65 -8.03 21.01
N ARG A 552 -9.97 -7.83 21.02
CA ARG A 552 -10.63 -7.14 22.13
C ARG A 552 -10.38 -7.91 23.43
N PRO A 553 -10.10 -7.20 24.54
CA PRO A 553 -10.02 -7.85 25.83
C PRO A 553 -11.38 -8.45 26.23
N GLY A 554 -11.32 -9.53 27.01
CA GLY A 554 -12.46 -10.30 27.48
C GLY A 554 -12.87 -9.94 28.90
N LEU A 555 -14.18 -10.07 29.18
CA LEU A 555 -14.69 -10.22 30.55
C LEU A 555 -14.25 -11.58 31.13
N THR A 556 -14.33 -12.64 30.33
CA THR A 556 -13.80 -13.98 30.61
C THR A 556 -12.75 -14.40 29.58
N GLY A 557 -11.95 -15.42 29.91
CA GLY A 557 -10.89 -15.91 29.05
C GLY A 557 -10.28 -17.21 29.56
N ILE A 558 -9.47 -17.88 28.73
CA ILE A 558 -8.85 -19.18 29.10
C ILE A 558 -8.07 -19.05 30.42
N ALA A 559 -7.33 -17.96 30.61
CA ALA A 559 -6.59 -17.71 31.84
C ALA A 559 -7.50 -17.59 33.07
N GLN A 560 -8.70 -17.01 32.93
CA GLN A 560 -9.64 -16.85 34.05
C GLN A 560 -10.34 -18.16 34.42
N VAL A 561 -10.53 -19.04 33.45
CA VAL A 561 -11.24 -20.31 33.63
C VAL A 561 -10.31 -21.43 34.08
N PHE A 562 -9.07 -21.49 33.57
CA PHE A 562 -8.18 -22.65 33.74
C PHE A 562 -6.90 -22.36 34.53
N ALA A 563 -6.48 -21.10 34.71
CA ALA A 563 -5.27 -20.80 35.48
C ALA A 563 -5.61 -20.59 36.96
N ALA A 564 -4.76 -21.11 37.85
CA ALA A 564 -4.89 -20.82 39.27
C ALA A 564 -4.70 -19.31 39.55
N ARG A 565 -5.42 -18.81 40.55
CA ARG A 565 -5.60 -17.35 40.78
C ARG A 565 -4.31 -16.65 41.15
N ASP A 566 -3.43 -17.35 41.85
CA ASP A 566 -2.10 -16.99 42.35
C ASP A 566 -0.97 -17.10 41.31
N VAL A 567 -1.22 -17.74 40.16
CA VAL A 567 -0.20 -17.85 39.11
C VAL A 567 0.20 -16.46 38.60
N PRO A 568 1.52 -16.17 38.52
CA PRO A 568 2.02 -14.91 37.97
C PRO A 568 1.41 -14.56 36.61
N ARG A 569 1.11 -13.29 36.39
CA ARG A 569 0.63 -12.68 35.13
C ARG A 569 1.50 -13.10 33.96
N ARG A 570 2.82 -13.12 34.13
CA ARG A 570 3.78 -13.64 33.13
C ARG A 570 3.44 -15.06 32.64
N ARG A 571 3.03 -15.96 33.54
CA ARG A 571 2.64 -17.34 33.18
C ARG A 571 1.22 -17.38 32.60
N LYS A 572 0.31 -16.49 33.04
CA LYS A 572 -1.04 -16.36 32.48
C LYS A 572 -1.04 -15.92 31.01
N PHE A 573 -0.02 -15.18 30.55
CA PHE A 573 0.10 -14.78 29.13
C PHE A 573 0.11 -15.95 28.15
N ARG A 574 0.60 -17.13 28.55
CA ARG A 574 0.57 -18.31 27.67
C ARG A 574 -0.86 -18.70 27.30
N TYR A 575 -1.81 -18.54 28.22
CA TYR A 575 -3.23 -18.79 27.97
C TYR A 575 -3.87 -17.71 27.10
N ASP A 576 -3.48 -16.44 27.28
CA ASP A 576 -3.92 -15.35 26.40
C ASP A 576 -3.48 -15.60 24.95
N LEU A 577 -2.22 -15.98 24.74
CA LEU A 577 -1.69 -16.34 23.42
C LEU A 577 -2.34 -17.60 22.84
N LEU A 578 -2.62 -18.61 23.69
CA LEU A 578 -3.33 -19.82 23.28
C LEU A 578 -4.73 -19.49 22.78
N TYR A 579 -5.45 -18.61 23.48
CA TYR A 579 -6.76 -18.14 23.05
C TYR A 579 -6.68 -17.47 21.68
N ILE A 580 -5.76 -16.53 21.49
CA ILE A 580 -5.60 -15.82 20.22
C ILE A 580 -5.33 -16.79 19.06
N ARG A 581 -4.55 -17.85 19.31
CA ARG A 581 -4.22 -18.87 18.31
C ARG A 581 -5.39 -19.82 18.00
N ARG A 582 -6.16 -20.24 19.01
CA ARG A 582 -7.21 -21.27 18.88
C ARG A 582 -8.65 -20.74 18.88
N ARG A 583 -8.83 -19.42 18.88
CA ARG A 583 -10.15 -18.77 18.92
C ARG A 583 -11.08 -19.31 17.83
N SER A 584 -12.28 -19.67 18.26
CA SER A 584 -13.39 -20.05 17.40
C SER A 584 -14.69 -19.64 18.08
N PHE A 585 -15.76 -19.49 17.30
CA PHE A 585 -17.07 -19.15 17.87
C PHE A 585 -17.53 -20.17 18.93
N TRP A 586 -17.26 -21.46 18.69
CA TRP A 586 -17.57 -22.53 19.63
C TRP A 586 -16.71 -22.51 20.89
N LEU A 587 -15.43 -22.16 20.77
CA LEU A 587 -14.58 -21.97 21.94
C LEU A 587 -15.11 -20.83 22.82
N ASP A 588 -15.55 -19.73 22.23
CA ASP A 588 -16.13 -18.62 22.97
C ASP A 588 -17.40 -19.05 23.70
N LEU A 589 -18.32 -19.75 23.03
CA LEU A 589 -19.54 -20.25 23.65
C LEU A 589 -19.24 -21.21 24.82
N ARG A 590 -18.27 -22.12 24.66
CA ARG A 590 -17.82 -23.03 25.71
C ARG A 590 -17.24 -22.28 26.92
N LEU A 591 -16.40 -21.27 26.67
CA LEU A 591 -15.80 -20.47 27.73
C LEU A 591 -16.85 -19.64 28.48
N ILE A 592 -17.84 -19.07 27.77
CA ILE A 592 -18.97 -18.36 28.38
C ILE A 592 -19.77 -19.30 29.27
N ALA A 593 -20.22 -20.45 28.73
CA ALA A 593 -21.01 -21.42 29.48
C ALA A 593 -20.27 -21.93 30.73
N LEU A 594 -18.98 -22.23 30.60
CA LEU A 594 -18.15 -22.67 31.72
C LEU A 594 -17.95 -21.55 32.75
N SER A 595 -17.77 -20.31 32.31
CA SER A 595 -17.67 -19.14 33.20
C SER A 595 -18.96 -18.93 34.00
N PHE A 596 -20.14 -19.01 33.36
CA PHE A 596 -21.43 -18.92 34.05
C PHE A 596 -21.66 -20.08 35.01
N TRP A 597 -21.31 -21.30 34.62
CA TRP A 597 -21.41 -22.50 35.47
C TRP A 597 -20.54 -22.38 36.74
N ILE A 598 -19.29 -21.92 36.59
CA ILE A 598 -18.38 -21.71 37.73
C ILE A 598 -18.93 -20.63 38.67
N THR A 599 -19.43 -19.52 38.12
CA THR A 599 -20.04 -18.43 38.92
C THR A 599 -21.31 -18.91 39.63
N GLY A 600 -22.21 -19.60 38.94
CA GLY A 600 -23.48 -20.09 39.51
C GLY A 600 -23.30 -21.13 40.62
N LEU A 601 -22.25 -21.95 40.55
CA LEU A 601 -21.93 -22.92 41.61
C LEU A 601 -21.20 -22.33 42.81
N GLY A 602 -20.87 -21.03 42.81
CA GLY A 602 -20.06 -20.40 43.88
C GLY A 602 -18.66 -21.00 44.03
N ARG A 603 -18.20 -21.79 43.05
CA ARG A 603 -16.95 -22.58 43.12
C ARG A 603 -15.69 -21.79 42.76
N TRP A 604 -15.77 -20.47 42.69
CA TRP A 604 -14.60 -19.60 42.68
C TRP A 604 -13.71 -19.80 43.93
N ASP A 605 -14.24 -20.48 44.95
CA ASP A 605 -13.74 -20.56 46.32
C ASP A 605 -13.37 -21.97 46.83
N ARG A 606 -12.98 -22.91 45.98
CA ARG A 606 -12.13 -24.04 46.46
C ARG A 606 -10.73 -23.50 46.76
N ARG A 607 -10.65 -22.74 47.86
CA ARG A 607 -9.52 -22.06 48.47
C ARG A 607 -8.59 -23.12 49.09
N GLY A 608 -7.45 -23.38 48.46
CA GLY A 608 -6.28 -23.84 49.24
C GLY A 608 -5.82 -22.70 50.16
N PRO A 609 -5.21 -23.00 51.33
CA PRO A 609 -4.65 -21.97 52.18
C PRO A 609 -3.61 -21.16 51.40
N LYS A 610 -3.72 -19.83 51.48
CA LYS A 610 -2.67 -18.94 50.99
C LYS A 610 -1.55 -19.01 52.02
N ILE A 611 -0.35 -19.39 51.57
CA ILE A 611 0.88 -19.36 52.38
C ILE A 611 1.09 -17.93 52.89
#